data_AF-A0A227J107-F1
#
_entry.id   AF-A0A227J107-F1
#
_cell.length_a   1.000
_cell.length_b   1.000
_cell.length_c   1.000
_cell.angle_alpha   90.00
_cell.angle_beta   90.00
_cell.angle_gamma   90.00
#
_symmetry.space_group_name_H-M   'P 1'
#
loop_
_entity.id
_entity.type
_entity.pdbx_description
1 polymer ?
#
loop_
_entity_poly.entity_id
_entity_poly.type
_entity_poly.pdbx_seq_one_letter_code
_entity_poly.pdbx_strand_id
1 'polypeptide(L)'
;PQAIQMLKAGKHVICEKPMASNYALAQQMFACAEENNVVLFEAFMSPYTPNFQVLKESLPSIAPLRHATISYCQYSSRYQKYLNGENPNTFNPAFSN
;
A
#
# COMPACT_ATOMS: atom_id res chain seq x y z
N PRO A 1 -14.55 6.93 3.62
CA PRO A 1 -13.67 6.77 2.43
C PRO A 1 -14.49 6.41 1.19
N GLN A 2 -14.05 6.83 0.00
CA GLN A 2 -14.69 6.47 -1.27
C GLN A 2 -14.79 4.95 -1.46
N ALA A 3 -13.75 4.21 -1.04
CA ALA A 3 -13.76 2.74 -1.06
C ALA A 3 -14.96 2.15 -0.30
N ILE A 4 -15.23 2.58 0.95
CA ILE A 4 -16.39 2.10 1.73
C ILE A 4 -17.72 2.39 1.01
N GLN A 5 -17.85 3.55 0.37
CA GLN A 5 -19.07 3.89 -0.38
C GLN A 5 -19.28 2.93 -1.55
N MET A 6 -18.21 2.59 -2.29
CA MET A 6 -18.27 1.64 -3.40
C MET A 6 -18.57 0.21 -2.93
N LEU A 7 -17.95 -0.22 -1.82
CA LEU A 7 -18.20 -1.53 -1.22
C LEU A 7 -19.66 -1.68 -0.79
N LYS A 8 -20.23 -0.68 -0.11
CA LYS A 8 -21.67 -0.63 0.26
C LYS A 8 -22.61 -0.59 -0.95
N ALA A 9 -22.13 -0.10 -2.09
CA ALA A 9 -22.87 -0.13 -3.35
C ALA A 9 -22.73 -1.47 -4.10
N GLY A 10 -22.17 -2.50 -3.46
CA GLY A 10 -21.98 -3.83 -4.05
C GLY A 10 -20.90 -3.86 -5.15
N LYS A 11 -19.92 -2.96 -5.11
CA LYS A 11 -18.80 -2.93 -6.07
C LYS A 11 -17.54 -3.52 -5.45
N HIS A 12 -16.84 -4.34 -6.23
CA HIS A 12 -15.47 -4.72 -5.91
C HIS A 12 -14.55 -3.50 -6.06
N VAL A 13 -13.54 -3.39 -5.19
CA VAL A 13 -12.65 -2.23 -5.13
C VAL A 13 -11.20 -2.67 -5.18
N ILE A 14 -10.45 -2.11 -6.13
CA ILE A 14 -8.99 -2.07 -6.09
C ILE A 14 -8.60 -0.67 -5.57
N CYS A 15 -7.89 -0.62 -4.45
CA CYS A 15 -7.46 0.63 -3.82
C CYS A 15 -5.95 0.78 -3.92
N GLU A 16 -5.47 1.95 -4.35
CA GLU A 16 -4.03 2.24 -4.41
C GLU A 16 -3.37 2.11 -3.03
N LYS A 17 -2.09 1.71 -3.02
CA LYS A 17 -1.31 1.57 -1.79
C LYS A 17 -0.80 2.94 -1.31
N PRO A 18 -0.76 3.21 0.01
CA PRO A 18 -1.34 2.39 1.08
C PRO A 18 -2.88 2.46 1.05
N MET A 19 -3.55 1.32 1.20
CA MET A 19 -5.02 1.22 1.11
C MET A 19 -5.76 2.17 2.06
N ALA A 20 -5.19 2.44 3.24
CA ALA A 20 -5.79 3.27 4.27
C ALA A 20 -4.73 4.03 5.08
N SER A 21 -5.13 5.18 5.65
CA SER A 21 -4.27 6.01 6.50
C SER A 21 -3.81 5.33 7.79
N ASN A 22 -4.57 4.35 8.28
CA ASN A 22 -4.27 3.64 9.53
C ASN A 22 -4.95 2.26 9.55
N TYR A 23 -4.52 1.43 10.50
CA TYR A 23 -5.00 0.07 10.66
C TYR A 23 -6.50 -0.01 10.94
N ALA A 24 -7.03 0.83 11.83
CA ALA A 24 -8.46 0.82 12.18
C ALA A 24 -9.35 1.08 10.94
N LEU A 25 -8.94 2.01 10.07
CA LEU A 25 -9.65 2.30 8.83
C LEU A 25 -9.56 1.13 7.84
N ALA A 26 -8.40 0.48 7.72
CA ALA A 26 -8.25 -0.73 6.90
C ALA A 26 -9.20 -1.84 7.38
N GLN A 27 -9.27 -2.09 8.69
CA GLN A 27 -10.18 -3.09 9.25
C GLN A 27 -11.65 -2.78 8.92
N GLN A 28 -12.08 -1.51 9.03
CA GLN A 28 -13.44 -1.10 8.65
C GLN A 28 -13.72 -1.34 7.16
N MET A 29 -12.72 -1.12 6.29
CA MET A 29 -12.86 -1.37 4.86
C MET A 29 -13.01 -2.86 4.55
N PHE A 30 -12.22 -3.73 5.18
CA PHE A 30 -12.35 -5.19 5.02
C PHE A 30 -13.68 -5.73 5.58
N ALA A 31 -14.09 -5.31 6.77
CA ALA A 31 -15.38 -5.70 7.35
C ALA A 31 -16.55 -5.30 6.43
N CYS A 32 -16.51 -4.07 5.89
CA CYS A 32 -17.52 -3.62 4.92
C CYS A 32 -17.53 -4.48 3.65
N ALA A 33 -16.37 -4.93 3.17
CA ALA A 33 -16.27 -5.78 1.99
C ALA A 33 -16.91 -7.16 2.25
N GLU A 34 -16.62 -7.76 3.40
CA GLU A 34 -17.20 -9.04 3.85
C GLU A 34 -18.73 -8.94 4.01
N GLU A 35 -19.22 -7.91 4.71
CA GLU A 35 -20.66 -7.67 4.94
C GLU A 35 -21.45 -7.53 3.63
N ASN A 36 -20.84 -6.97 2.59
CA ASN A 36 -21.48 -6.72 1.29
C ASN A 36 -21.14 -7.80 0.26
N ASN A 37 -20.44 -8.87 0.64
CA ASN A 37 -20.00 -9.96 -0.24
C ASN A 37 -19.27 -9.46 -1.50
N VAL A 38 -18.34 -8.52 -1.31
CA VAL A 38 -17.51 -7.95 -2.38
C VAL A 38 -16.03 -8.04 -2.04
N VAL A 39 -15.19 -8.04 -3.07
CA VAL A 39 -13.74 -8.04 -2.92
C VAL A 39 -13.21 -6.64 -2.70
N LEU A 40 -12.33 -6.50 -1.72
CA LEU A 40 -11.44 -5.36 -1.53
C LEU A 40 -10.00 -5.84 -1.75
N PHE A 41 -9.24 -5.13 -2.59
CA PHE A 41 -7.87 -5.48 -2.95
C PHE A 41 -6.97 -4.25 -2.89
N GLU A 42 -5.80 -4.37 -2.25
CA GLU A 42 -4.76 -3.34 -2.31
C GLU A 42 -3.97 -3.48 -3.60
N ALA A 43 -3.70 -2.38 -4.30
CA ALA A 43 -2.91 -2.37 -5.53
C ALA A 43 -1.39 -2.59 -5.27
N PHE A 44 -1.05 -3.52 -4.38
CA PHE A 44 0.32 -3.95 -4.13
C PHE A 44 0.70 -5.06 -5.11
N MET A 45 1.19 -4.66 -6.28
CA MET A 45 1.43 -5.58 -7.40
C MET A 45 2.74 -6.37 -7.32
N SER A 46 3.73 -5.89 -6.55
CA SER A 46 5.06 -6.49 -6.49
C SER A 46 5.06 -8.02 -6.25
N PRO A 47 4.23 -8.57 -5.33
CA PRO A 47 4.18 -10.01 -5.08
C PRO A 47 3.68 -10.85 -6.25
N TYR A 48 3.02 -10.23 -7.22
CA TYR A 48 2.44 -10.87 -8.40
C TYR A 48 3.32 -10.74 -9.65
N THR A 49 4.52 -10.14 -9.53
CA THR A 49 5.47 -10.05 -10.63
C THR A 49 6.26 -11.36 -10.81
N PRO A 50 6.64 -11.74 -12.05
CA PRO A 50 7.46 -12.94 -12.28
C PRO A 50 8.77 -12.94 -11.48
N ASN A 51 9.41 -11.78 -11.31
CA ASN A 51 10.65 -11.67 -10.55
C ASN A 51 10.46 -12.02 -9.06
N PHE A 52 9.31 -11.66 -8.48
CA PHE A 52 9.02 -12.02 -7.09
C PHE A 52 8.74 -13.51 -6.94
N GLN A 53 8.13 -14.13 -7.95
CA GLN A 53 7.97 -15.58 -8.00
C GLN A 53 9.33 -16.29 -8.04
N VAL A 54 10.23 -15.88 -8.94
CA VAL A 54 11.60 -16.42 -9.00
C VAL A 54 12.34 -16.25 -7.67
N LEU A 55 12.21 -15.08 -7.03
CA LEU A 55 12.81 -14.84 -5.72
C LEU A 55 12.28 -15.82 -4.66
N LYS A 56 10.97 -16.04 -4.60
CA LYS A 56 10.34 -17.01 -3.68
C LYS A 56 10.85 -18.42 -3.92
N GLU A 57 10.88 -18.86 -5.17
CA GLU A 57 11.34 -20.20 -5.56
C GLU A 57 12.84 -20.40 -5.25
N SER A 58 13.62 -19.32 -5.25
CA SER A 58 15.06 -19.35 -4.98
C SER A 58 15.42 -19.33 -3.49
N LEU A 59 14.48 -18.99 -2.58
CA LEU A 59 14.75 -18.89 -1.14
C LEU A 59 15.40 -20.15 -0.51
N PRO A 60 15.06 -21.39 -0.91
CA PRO A 60 15.71 -22.59 -0.36
C PRO A 60 17.22 -22.64 -0.62
N SER A 61 17.72 -22.01 -1.69
CA SER A 61 19.16 -22.01 -2.03
C SER A 61 20.03 -21.22 -1.06
N ILE A 62 19.44 -20.28 -0.33
CA ILE A 62 20.11 -19.43 0.67
C ILE A 62 19.67 -19.77 2.10
N ALA A 63 19.00 -20.90 2.27
CA ALA A 63 18.55 -21.34 3.58
C ALA A 63 19.74 -21.80 4.46
N PRO A 64 19.66 -21.62 5.78
CA PRO A 64 18.57 -20.99 6.49
C PRO A 64 18.75 -19.46 6.55
N LEU A 65 17.72 -18.71 6.15
CA LEU A 65 17.75 -17.24 6.19
C LEU A 65 17.90 -16.75 7.64
N ARG A 66 18.85 -15.84 7.87
CA ARG A 66 19.12 -15.25 9.19
C ARG A 66 18.90 -13.74 9.23
N HIS A 67 19.08 -13.07 8.11
CA HIS A 67 19.06 -11.62 8.02
C HIS A 67 18.62 -11.16 6.63
N ALA A 68 17.92 -10.04 6.57
CA ALA A 68 17.56 -9.36 5.34
C ALA A 68 17.71 -7.85 5.51
N THR A 69 18.31 -7.19 4.53
CA THR A 69 18.35 -5.73 4.43
C THR A 69 17.66 -5.31 3.15
N ILE A 70 16.57 -4.57 3.28
CA ILE A 70 15.78 -4.07 2.15
C ILE A 70 15.77 -2.55 2.28
N SER A 71 16.26 -1.86 1.25
CA SER A 71 16.30 -0.41 1.21
C SER A 71 15.58 0.09 -0.03
N TYR A 72 14.70 1.07 0.16
CA TYR A 72 14.08 1.83 -0.91
C TYR A 72 14.30 3.31 -0.63
N CYS A 73 15.19 3.93 -1.40
CA CYS A 73 15.53 5.34 -1.27
C CYS A 73 15.27 6.04 -2.60
N GLN A 74 14.49 7.13 -2.54
CA GLN A 74 14.27 8.01 -3.67
C GLN A 74 14.29 9.46 -3.23
N TYR A 75 14.92 10.32 -4.04
CA TYR A 75 14.86 11.75 -3.83
C TYR A 75 13.52 12.30 -4.36
N SER A 76 12.73 12.91 -3.47
CA SER A 76 11.43 13.45 -3.84
C SER A 76 11.61 14.70 -4.73
N SER A 77 10.94 14.71 -5.89
CA SER A 77 10.87 15.90 -6.75
C SER A 77 10.24 17.12 -6.06
N ARG A 78 9.54 16.92 -4.95
CA ARG A 78 8.91 17.96 -4.13
C ARG A 78 9.82 18.47 -3.00
N TYR A 79 11.00 17.86 -2.80
CA TYR A 79 11.87 18.20 -1.68
C TYR A 79 12.41 19.63 -1.74
N GLN A 80 12.77 20.13 -2.94
CA GLN A 80 13.24 21.51 -3.07
C GLN A 80 12.17 22.53 -2.63
N LYS A 81 10.90 22.28 -2.96
CA LYS A 81 9.79 23.14 -2.54
C LYS A 81 9.67 23.21 -1.03
N TYR A 82 9.81 22.06 -0.36
CA TYR A 82 9.84 21.99 1.09
C TYR A 82 11.00 22.80 1.68
N LEU A 83 12.21 22.67 1.14
CA LEU A 83 13.36 23.47 1.58
C LEU A 83 13.17 24.98 1.36
N ASN A 84 12.43 25.36 0.32
CA ASN A 84 12.07 26.75 0.04
C ASN A 84 10.99 27.31 1.00
N GLY A 85 10.51 26.51 1.96
CA GLY A 85 9.49 26.91 2.93
C GLY A 85 8.05 26.67 2.47
N GLU A 86 7.84 26.00 1.33
CA GLU A 86 6.50 25.57 0.90
C GLU A 86 6.03 24.34 1.69
N ASN A 87 4.73 24.06 1.69
CA ASN A 87 4.12 22.93 2.40
C ASN A 87 3.45 21.92 1.44
N PRO A 88 4.22 21.17 0.62
CA PRO A 88 3.64 20.23 -0.33
C PRO A 88 3.02 19.02 0.40
N ASN A 89 1.93 18.47 -0.16
CA ASN A 89 1.15 17.39 0.49
C ASN A 89 1.98 16.17 0.91
N THR A 90 3.09 15.87 0.25
CA THR A 90 4.00 14.75 0.59
C THR A 90 4.70 14.92 1.94
N PHE A 91 4.88 16.15 2.41
CA PHE A 91 5.52 16.43 3.71
C PHE A 91 4.55 17.04 4.73
N ASN A 92 3.26 17.12 4.40
CA ASN A 92 2.25 17.70 5.26
C ASN A 92 1.50 16.58 6.02
N PRO A 93 1.61 16.50 7.36
CA PRO A 93 1.03 15.42 8.16
C PRO A 93 -0.51 15.44 8.20
N ALA A 94 -1.15 16.53 7.79
CA ALA A 94 -2.61 16.58 7.65
C ALA A 94 -3.12 15.67 6.51
N PHE A 95 -2.25 15.31 5.56
CA PHE A 95 -2.55 14.38 4.49
C PHE A 95 -1.87 13.04 4.75
N SER A 96 -2.59 11.94 4.55
CA SER A 96 -2.05 10.59 4.63
C SER A 96 -1.46 10.15 3.28
N ASN A 97 -0.44 10.89 2.80
CA ASN A 97 0.34 10.48 1.63
C ASN A 97 1.45 9.50 1.98
#